data_AF-A0AAD3RJ94-F1
#
_entry.id   AF-A0AAD3RJ94-F1
#
_cell.length_a   1.000
_cell.length_b   1.000
_cell.length_c   1.000
_cell.angle_alpha   90.00
_cell.angle_beta   90.00
_cell.angle_gamma   90.00
#
_symmetry.space_group_name_H-M   'P 1'
#
loop_
_entity.id
_entity.type
_entity.pdbx_description
1 polymer ?
#
loop_
_entity_poly.entity_id
_entity_poly.type
_entity_poly.pdbx_seq_one_letter_code
_entity_poly.pdbx_strand_id
1 'polypeptide(L)'
;MGFEADLQYEVHFSSEFGTIKYASAVTDGSQYFILLIISDGVITDMAQTKESIVNAASLPMSIIIVGVGPAEFDEMIELDGDEERISSQGRYAERDIVQ
;
A
#
# COMPACT_ATOMS: atom_id res chain seq x y z
N MET A 1 -8.54 -29.01 23.68
CA MET A 1 -7.88 -27.81 24.26
C MET A 1 -6.52 -27.72 23.58
N GLY A 2 -6.37 -27.14 22.40
CA GLY A 2 -6.85 -25.81 22.02
C GLY A 2 -5.66 -24.86 22.15
N PHE A 3 -4.68 -25.03 21.25
CA PHE A 3 -3.56 -24.12 21.06
C PHE A 3 -3.47 -23.86 19.56
N GLU A 4 -4.36 -23.01 19.07
CA GLU A 4 -4.02 -22.13 17.96
C GLU A 4 -3.83 -20.78 18.65
N ALA A 5 -2.57 -20.39 18.85
CA ALA A 5 -2.29 -18.98 18.96
C ALA A 5 -2.52 -18.44 17.55
N ASP A 6 -3.47 -17.53 17.37
CA ASP A 6 -3.59 -16.73 16.16
C ASP A 6 -2.30 -15.91 16.01
N LEU A 7 -1.28 -16.53 15.41
CA LEU A 7 -0.09 -15.83 14.95
C LEU A 7 -0.49 -15.12 13.66
N GLN A 8 -0.86 -13.85 13.77
CA GLN A 8 -0.96 -12.99 12.61
C GLN A 8 0.42 -12.89 11.96
N TYR A 9 0.51 -13.24 10.68
CA TYR A 9 1.75 -13.06 9.92
C TYR A 9 1.97 -11.57 9.69
N GLU A 10 3.20 -11.11 9.86
CA GLU A 10 3.59 -9.71 9.67
C GLU A 10 4.19 -9.52 8.27
N VAL A 11 3.81 -8.46 7.58
CA VAL A 11 4.28 -8.15 6.22
C VAL A 11 4.80 -6.72 6.15
N HIS A 12 5.98 -6.58 5.55
CA HIS A 12 6.58 -5.28 5.23
C HIS A 12 6.13 -4.86 3.85
N PHE A 13 5.11 -4.02 3.76
CA PHE A 13 4.55 -3.63 2.48
C PHE A 13 5.53 -2.76 1.68
N SER A 14 6.32 -1.92 2.35
CA SER A 14 7.23 -0.98 1.69
C SER A 14 8.28 -1.67 0.80
N SER A 15 8.62 -2.94 1.05
CA SER A 15 9.54 -3.70 0.18
C SER A 15 8.93 -4.03 -1.18
N GLU A 16 7.61 -4.13 -1.27
CA GLU A 16 6.88 -4.54 -2.47
C GLU A 16 6.64 -3.39 -3.45
N PHE A 17 6.89 -2.15 -3.03
CA PHE A 17 6.75 -0.95 -3.85
C PHE A 17 7.89 -0.76 -4.87
N GLY A 18 8.72 -1.79 -5.10
CA GLY A 18 9.75 -1.77 -6.15
C GLY A 18 9.22 -1.39 -7.53
N THR A 19 7.95 -1.66 -7.81
CA THR A 19 7.26 -1.29 -9.05
C THR A 19 7.15 0.22 -9.29
N ILE A 20 7.22 1.05 -8.24
CA ILE A 20 7.31 2.52 -8.35
C ILE A 20 8.45 2.91 -9.30
N LYS A 21 9.58 2.18 -9.30
CA LYS A 21 10.73 2.49 -10.16
C LYS A 21 10.42 2.36 -11.65
N TYR A 22 9.51 1.47 -12.03
CA TYR A 22 9.09 1.34 -13.43
C TYR A 22 8.12 2.47 -13.81
N ALA A 23 7.16 2.78 -12.93
CA ALA A 23 6.24 3.90 -13.13
C ALA A 23 6.96 5.25 -13.22
N SER A 24 8.05 5.44 -12.46
CA SER A 24 8.85 6.66 -12.52
C SER A 24 9.71 6.79 -13.78
N ALA A 25 9.98 5.68 -14.47
CA ALA A 25 10.75 5.67 -15.71
C ALA A 25 9.92 6.04 -16.95
N VAL A 26 8.58 6.00 -16.86
CA VAL A 26 7.67 6.27 -17.97
C VAL A 26 6.63 7.31 -17.57
N THR A 27 6.93 8.59 -17.81
CA THR A 27 6.09 9.74 -17.43
C THR A 27 5.52 10.52 -18.62
N ASP A 28 5.72 10.02 -19.84
CA ASP A 28 5.20 10.62 -21.09
C ASP A 28 3.71 10.32 -21.35
N GLY A 29 3.06 9.60 -20.43
CA GLY A 29 1.66 9.19 -20.54
C GLY A 29 1.41 7.98 -21.44
N SER A 30 2.47 7.32 -21.94
CA SER A 30 2.32 6.14 -22.81
C SER A 30 1.92 4.87 -22.06
N GLN A 31 2.12 4.82 -20.74
CA GLN A 31 1.84 3.66 -19.90
C GLN A 31 1.22 4.07 -18.57
N TYR A 32 0.40 3.16 -18.02
CA TYR A 32 -0.15 3.26 -16.68
C TYR A 32 0.04 1.92 -15.97
N PHE A 33 0.49 1.95 -14.73
CA PHE A 33 0.86 0.75 -13.98
C PHE A 33 -0.16 0.44 -12.89
N ILE A 34 -0.36 -0.85 -12.62
CA ILE A 34 -1.14 -1.31 -11.47
C ILE A 34 -0.25 -2.24 -10.66
N LEU A 35 -0.01 -1.90 -9.39
CA LEU A 35 0.63 -2.76 -8.41
C LEU A 35 -0.46 -3.50 -7.63
N LEU A 36 -0.58 -4.81 -7.86
CA LEU A 36 -1.48 -5.67 -7.08
C LEU A 36 -0.68 -6.36 -5.98
N ILE A 37 -1.06 -6.12 -4.72
CA ILE A 37 -0.52 -6.78 -3.54
C ILE A 37 -1.61 -7.69 -2.98
N ILE A 38 -1.29 -8.97 -2.75
CA ILE A 38 -2.19 -9.94 -2.11
C ILE A 38 -1.47 -10.43 -0.86
N SER A 39 -2.07 -10.23 0.31
CA SER A 39 -1.45 -10.52 1.60
C SER A 39 -2.44 -11.19 2.55
N ASP A 40 -1.99 -12.19 3.30
CA ASP A 40 -2.72 -12.76 4.44
C ASP A 40 -2.20 -12.29 5.79
N GLY A 41 -1.29 -11.32 5.79
CA GLY A 41 -0.69 -10.75 6.99
C GLY A 41 -0.97 -9.27 7.20
N VAL A 42 -0.72 -8.82 8.42
CA VAL A 42 -0.89 -7.44 8.91
C VAL A 42 0.33 -6.61 8.53
N ILE A 43 0.11 -5.33 8.25
CA ILE A 43 1.18 -4.41 7.89
C ILE A 43 1.99 -4.06 9.14
N THR A 44 3.32 -3.95 9.04
CA THR A 44 4.15 -3.56 10.19
C THR A 44 5.02 -2.34 9.96
N ASP A 45 5.09 -1.88 8.71
CA ASP A 45 5.89 -0.74 8.27
C ASP A 45 5.01 0.39 7.72
N MET A 46 3.94 0.71 8.47
CA MET A 46 2.91 1.64 8.02
C MET A 46 3.45 3.02 7.65
N ALA A 47 4.38 3.57 8.43
CA ALA A 47 4.99 4.86 8.14
C ALA A 47 5.74 4.88 6.80
N GLN A 48 6.52 3.82 6.52
CA GLN A 48 7.28 3.66 5.28
C GLN A 48 6.36 3.39 4.09
N THR A 49 5.29 2.63 4.31
CA THR A 49 4.25 2.36 3.31
C THR A 49 3.54 3.65 2.91
N LYS A 50 3.10 4.48 3.88
CA LYS A 50 2.51 5.81 3.60
C LYS A 50 3.47 6.75 2.89
N GLU A 51 4.75 6.77 3.28
CA GLU A 51 5.77 7.55 2.58
C GLU A 51 5.93 7.10 1.12
N SER A 52 5.94 5.79 0.87
CA SER A 52 6.03 5.22 -0.48
C SER A 52 4.82 5.59 -1.32
N ILE A 53 3.61 5.52 -0.76
CA ILE A 53 2.36 5.90 -1.45
C ILE A 53 2.35 7.40 -1.79
N VAL A 54 2.69 8.27 -0.83
CA VAL A 54 2.76 9.72 -1.06
C VAL A 54 3.77 10.07 -2.15
N ASN A 55 4.89 9.36 -2.23
CA ASN A 55 5.88 9.54 -3.28
C ASN A 55 5.41 8.99 -4.65
N ALA A 56 4.61 7.93 -4.65
CA ALA A 56 4.06 7.33 -5.86
C ALA A 56 2.85 8.09 -6.44
N ALA A 57 2.16 8.91 -5.64
CA ALA A 57 0.91 9.55 -6.02
C ALA A 57 0.98 10.42 -7.29
N SER A 58 2.15 10.98 -7.61
CA SER A 58 2.37 11.77 -8.82
C SER A 58 2.71 10.94 -10.07
N LEU A 59 2.93 9.63 -9.91
CA LEU A 59 3.28 8.72 -11.00
C LEU A 59 2.03 8.17 -11.68
N PRO A 60 2.10 7.70 -12.94
CA PRO A 60 0.97 7.08 -13.63
C PRO A 60 0.76 5.64 -13.14
N MET A 61 0.34 5.48 -11.88
CA MET A 61 0.06 4.17 -11.31
C MET A 61 -1.07 4.14 -10.27
N SER A 62 -1.68 2.98 -10.10
CA SER A 62 -2.55 2.64 -8.97
C SER A 62 -1.99 1.43 -8.21
N ILE A 63 -2.42 1.28 -6.97
CA ILE A 63 -2.08 0.18 -6.08
C ILE A 63 -3.39 -0.45 -5.64
N ILE A 64 -3.46 -1.77 -5.63
CA ILE A 64 -4.59 -2.53 -5.13
C ILE A 64 -4.06 -3.48 -4.08
N ILE A 65 -4.60 -3.44 -2.87
CA ILE A 65 -4.24 -4.28 -1.74
C ILE A 65 -5.40 -5.22 -1.42
N VAL A 66 -5.18 -6.52 -1.57
CA VAL A 66 -6.19 -7.55 -1.27
C VAL A 66 -5.74 -8.35 -0.06
N GLY A 67 -6.38 -8.08 1.08
CA GLY A 67 -6.30 -8.91 2.27
C GLY A 67 -7.04 -10.25 2.06
N VAL A 68 -6.39 -11.37 2.37
CA VAL A 68 -6.99 -12.72 2.31
C VAL A 68 -6.77 -13.47 3.62
N GLY A 69 -7.67 -14.39 3.97
CA GLY A 69 -7.52 -15.17 5.21
C GLY A 69 -8.00 -14.43 6.46
N PRO A 70 -7.59 -14.88 7.66
CA PRO A 70 -8.21 -14.48 8.92
C PRO A 70 -7.55 -13.30 9.64
N ALA A 71 -6.58 -12.62 9.01
CA ALA A 71 -5.91 -11.47 9.62
C ALA A 71 -6.85 -10.26 9.76
N GLU A 72 -6.51 -9.37 10.69
CA GLU A 72 -7.22 -8.10 10.88
C GLU A 72 -6.65 -7.05 9.92
N PHE A 73 -7.52 -6.40 9.15
CA PHE A 73 -7.12 -5.52 8.03
C PHE A 73 -7.44 -4.04 8.29
N ASP A 74 -7.66 -3.64 9.54
CA ASP A 74 -8.00 -2.24 9.90
C ASP A 74 -6.95 -1.24 9.40
N GLU A 75 -5.66 -1.59 9.44
CA GLU A 75 -4.59 -0.74 8.92
C GLU A 75 -4.63 -0.56 7.39
N MET A 76 -5.20 -1.52 6.66
CA MET A 76 -5.38 -1.40 5.21
C MET A 76 -6.46 -0.37 4.87
N ILE A 77 -7.47 -0.20 5.74
CA ILE A 77 -8.51 0.82 5.58
C ILE A 77 -7.91 2.22 5.69
N GLU A 78 -6.89 2.41 6.54
CA GLU A 78 -6.14 3.68 6.62
C GLU A 78 -5.43 4.01 5.29
N LEU A 79 -5.10 2.99 4.48
CA LEU A 79 -4.40 3.18 3.21
C LEU A 79 -5.33 3.52 2.03
N ASP A 80 -6.61 3.20 2.09
CA ASP A 80 -7.57 3.42 0.98
C ASP A 80 -7.72 4.90 0.62
N GLY A 81 -7.42 5.83 1.54
CA GLY A 81 -7.39 7.26 1.25
C GLY A 81 -8.74 7.92 0.94
N ASP A 82 -9.83 7.14 0.94
CA ASP A 82 -11.22 7.53 0.68
C ASP A 82 -11.80 8.43 1.79
N GLU A 83 -11.52 8.14 3.06
CA GLU A 83 -11.96 8.98 4.19
C GLU A 83 -11.01 10.16 4.43
N GLU A 84 -9.71 9.85 4.54
CA GLU A 84 -8.66 10.84 4.78
C GLU A 84 -7.52 10.66 3.78
N ARG A 85 -7.13 11.78 3.16
CA ARG A 85 -6.03 11.78 2.19
C ARG A 85 -4.74 11.33 2.86
N ILE A 86 -4.10 10.28 2.33
CA ILE A 86 -2.83 9.80 2.86
C ILE A 86 -1.82 10.95 2.90
N SER A 87 -1.17 11.07 4.05
CA SER A 87 -0.08 12.00 4.28
C SER A 87 1.10 11.32 4.98
N SER A 88 2.29 11.85 4.72
CA SER A 88 3.53 11.46 5.38
C SER A 88 4.44 12.67 5.48
N GLN A 89 5.02 12.88 6.66
CA GLN A 89 5.97 13.99 6.93
C GLN A 89 5.44 15.38 6.51
N GLY A 90 4.13 15.63 6.70
CA GLY A 90 3.48 16.90 6.37
C GLY A 90 3.18 17.11 4.88
N ARG A 91 3.43 16.12 4.02
CA ARG A 91 3.03 16.10 2.61
C ARG A 91 1.82 15.20 2.42
N TYR A 92 0.87 15.64 1.60
CA TYR A 92 -0.29 14.86 1.19
C TYR A 92 -0.04 14.22 -0.18
N ALA A 93 -0.65 13.06 -0.42
CA ALA A 93 -0.69 12.43 -1.73
C ALA A 93 -1.41 13.33 -2.76
N GLU A 94 -0.85 13.49 -3.97
CA GLU A 94 -1.38 14.38 -5.02
C GLU A 94 -2.72 13.92 -5.59
N ARG A 95 -2.98 12.62 -5.57
CA ARG A 95 -4.25 11.96 -5.84
C ARG A 95 -4.33 10.70 -4.99
N ASP A 96 -5.54 10.20 -4.82
CA ASP A 96 -5.70 8.86 -4.28
C ASP A 96 -5.29 7.83 -5.35
N ILE A 97 -4.58 6.79 -4.92
CA ILE A 97 -4.00 5.75 -5.77
C ILE A 97 -4.15 4.34 -5.19
N VAL A 98 -4.69 4.18 -3.98
CA VAL A 98 -4.78 2.87 -3.30
C VAL A 98 -6.24 2.44 -3.26
N GLN A 99 -6.48 1.13 -3.29
CA GLN A 99 -7.78 0.49 -3.06
C GLN A 99 -7.59 -0.89 -2.45
#